data_AF-A0A0Q8X7T5-F1
#
_entry.id   AF-A0A0Q8X7T5-F1
#
_cell.length_a   1.000
_cell.length_b   1.000
_cell.length_c   1.000
_cell.angle_alpha   90.00
_cell.angle_beta   90.00
_cell.angle_gamma   90.00
#
_symmetry.space_group_name_H-M   'P 1'
#
loop_
_entity.id
_entity.type
_entity.pdbx_description
1 polymer ?
#
loop_
_entity_poly.entity_id
_entity_poly.type
_entity_poly.pdbx_seq_one_letter_code
_entity_poly.pdbx_strand_id
1 'polypeptide(L)'
;MAGVLSPVRGGTRASSSADVDLVTRCVVASALVGSAVIHGTVAGEHFGEWVLAGAFFLAVQAVELVLALLAVRAWTRVAALVVVVTGVLTVATWLVSRTSGMPVGPADFRVPEPVGVPDVACGVLELMSVVAALVALPLLRPGSRRHPGPSRRGVAIATTAVWAAVVLTIWGSAPIVLGADGHSHGAEAGSPAP
;
A
#
# COMPACT_ATOMS: atom_id res chain seq x y z
N MET A 1 52.64 12.92 -36.20
CA MET A 1 52.55 12.60 -34.77
C MET A 1 51.09 12.69 -34.35
N ALA A 2 50.42 11.55 -34.21
CA ALA A 2 48.99 11.45 -33.94
C ALA A 2 48.73 11.57 -32.42
N GLY A 3 48.07 12.65 -32.01
CA GLY A 3 47.64 12.87 -30.64
C GLY A 3 46.38 12.05 -30.32
N VAL A 4 46.49 11.25 -29.26
CA VAL A 4 45.49 10.36 -28.69
C VAL A 4 44.21 11.12 -28.31
N LEU A 5 43.09 10.79 -28.95
CA LEU A 5 41.75 11.14 -28.46
C LEU A 5 41.39 10.20 -27.31
N SER A 6 41.43 10.69 -26.07
CA SER A 6 40.88 9.95 -24.92
C SER A 6 39.36 10.00 -24.94
N PRO A 7 38.63 8.86 -24.89
CA PRO A 7 37.18 8.89 -24.81
C PRO A 7 36.75 9.16 -23.37
N VAL A 8 36.49 10.43 -23.04
CA VAL A 8 35.65 10.80 -21.89
C VAL A 8 34.20 10.64 -22.30
N ARG A 9 33.52 9.54 -21.88
CA ARG A 9 32.04 9.44 -21.82
C ARG A 9 31.61 8.09 -21.22
N GLY A 10 31.64 8.00 -19.88
CA GLY A 10 31.08 6.86 -19.14
C GLY A 10 30.17 7.23 -17.95
N GLY A 11 30.18 8.49 -17.49
CA GLY A 11 29.56 8.87 -16.20
C GLY A 11 28.05 9.15 -16.23
N THR A 12 27.50 9.69 -17.33
CA THR A 12 26.14 10.27 -17.33
C THR A 12 25.01 9.23 -17.36
N ARG A 13 25.19 8.08 -18.03
CA ARG A 13 24.18 7.00 -18.05
C ARG A 13 24.12 6.23 -16.72
N ALA A 14 25.27 6.06 -16.07
CA ALA A 14 25.35 5.34 -14.80
C ALA A 14 24.67 6.12 -13.66
N SER A 15 24.84 7.44 -13.60
CA SER A 15 24.16 8.28 -12.62
C SER A 15 22.64 8.32 -12.86
N SER A 16 22.20 8.54 -14.10
CA SER A 16 20.77 8.60 -14.44
C SER A 16 20.02 7.30 -14.12
N SER A 17 20.62 6.13 -14.36
CA SER A 17 19.98 4.85 -14.00
C SER A 17 19.90 4.62 -12.49
N ALA A 18 20.89 5.08 -11.73
CA ALA A 18 20.85 5.03 -10.27
C ALA A 18 19.82 6.00 -9.68
N ASP A 19 19.67 7.19 -10.27
CA ASP A 19 18.64 8.16 -9.87
C ASP A 19 17.23 7.61 -10.14
N VAL A 20 17.01 6.97 -11.30
CA VAL A 20 15.73 6.33 -11.62
C VAL A 20 15.44 5.15 -10.69
N ASP A 21 16.44 4.33 -10.34
CA ASP A 21 16.28 3.26 -9.34
C ASP A 21 15.87 3.82 -7.97
N LEU A 22 16.54 4.89 -7.51
CA LEU A 22 16.19 5.52 -6.23
C LEU A 22 14.77 6.11 -6.25
N VAL A 23 14.42 6.85 -7.32
CA VAL A 23 13.10 7.46 -7.46
C VAL A 23 12.01 6.39 -7.49
N THR A 24 12.17 5.34 -8.28
CA THR A 24 11.18 4.25 -8.37
C THR A 24 10.99 3.55 -7.03
N ARG A 25 12.07 3.28 -6.28
CA ARG A 25 11.99 2.68 -4.94
C ARG A 25 11.27 3.57 -3.94
N CYS A 26 11.53 4.88 -3.96
CA CYS A 26 10.84 5.86 -3.11
C CYS A 26 9.35 5.94 -3.44
N VAL A 27 8.99 5.97 -4.73
CA VAL A 27 7.59 5.97 -5.17
C VAL A 27 6.88 4.69 -4.72
N VAL A 28 7.47 3.52 -4.98
CA VAL A 28 6.90 2.22 -4.55
C VAL A 28 6.69 2.19 -3.05
N ALA A 29 7.71 2.51 -2.26
CA ALA A 29 7.62 2.47 -0.80
C ALA A 29 6.56 3.44 -0.25
N SER A 30 6.49 4.65 -0.80
CA SER A 30 5.54 5.67 -0.32
C SER A 30 4.10 5.31 -0.68
N ALA A 31 3.88 4.81 -1.90
CA ALA A 31 2.58 4.38 -2.37
C ALA A 31 2.06 3.17 -1.58
N LEU A 32 2.91 2.16 -1.35
CA LEU A 32 2.56 0.99 -0.54
C LEU A 32 2.23 1.35 0.91
N VAL A 33 3.00 2.26 1.54
CA VAL A 33 2.68 2.73 2.90
C VAL A 33 1.35 3.48 2.91
N GLY A 34 1.09 4.35 1.94
CA GLY A 34 -0.18 5.07 1.85
C GLY A 34 -1.38 4.14 1.68
N SER A 35 -1.27 3.15 0.79
CA SER A 35 -2.30 2.14 0.57
C SER A 35 -2.52 1.25 1.81
N ALA A 36 -1.43 0.83 2.46
CA ALA A 36 -1.48 0.06 3.71
C ALA A 36 -2.20 0.78 4.85
N VAL A 37 -2.04 2.10 4.95
CA VAL A 37 -2.80 2.91 5.91
C VAL A 37 -4.28 2.84 5.59
N ILE A 38 -4.68 3.03 4.33
CA ILE A 38 -6.09 3.02 3.92
C ILE A 38 -6.71 1.63 4.17
N HIS A 39 -6.07 0.56 3.71
CA HIS A 39 -6.52 -0.82 3.96
C HIS A 39 -6.67 -1.12 5.45
N GLY A 40 -5.70 -0.69 6.27
CA GLY A 40 -5.80 -0.82 7.72
C GLY A 40 -6.97 -0.04 8.32
N THR A 41 -7.27 1.17 7.82
CA THR A 41 -8.40 1.96 8.33
C THR A 41 -9.75 1.32 8.00
N VAL A 42 -9.95 0.82 6.77
CA VAL A 42 -11.22 0.19 6.36
C VAL A 42 -11.41 -1.21 6.93
N ALA A 43 -10.32 -1.88 7.35
CA ALA A 43 -10.39 -3.20 7.98
C ALA A 43 -11.32 -3.21 9.21
N GLY A 44 -11.33 -2.13 9.99
CA GLY A 44 -12.19 -1.98 11.18
C GLY A 44 -13.68 -2.09 10.85
N GLU A 45 -14.14 -1.34 9.83
CA GLU A 45 -15.52 -1.37 9.37
C GLU A 45 -15.92 -2.77 8.91
N HIS A 46 -15.06 -3.41 8.12
CA HIS A 46 -15.32 -4.76 7.61
C HIS A 46 -15.29 -5.87 8.66
N PHE A 47 -14.63 -5.68 9.82
CA PHE A 47 -14.77 -6.63 10.93
C PHE A 47 -16.19 -6.65 11.50
N GLY A 48 -16.92 -5.54 11.44
CA GLY A 48 -18.32 -5.45 11.85
C GLY A 48 -19.28 -6.15 10.87
N GLU A 49 -18.90 -6.25 9.59
CA GLU A 49 -19.73 -6.83 8.54
C GLU A 49 -19.44 -8.32 8.31
N TRP A 50 -18.16 -8.66 8.14
CA TRP A 50 -17.70 -10.02 7.90
C TRP A 50 -16.24 -10.16 8.30
N VAL A 51 -15.97 -10.96 9.34
CA VAL A 51 -14.63 -11.15 9.91
C VAL A 51 -13.56 -11.49 8.85
N LEU A 52 -13.90 -12.26 7.82
CA LEU A 52 -12.94 -12.61 6.78
C LEU A 52 -12.60 -11.43 5.88
N ALA A 53 -13.53 -10.49 5.65
CA ALA A 53 -13.26 -9.25 4.94
C ALA A 53 -12.29 -8.37 5.73
N GLY A 54 -12.54 -8.15 7.03
CA GLY A 54 -11.62 -7.41 7.89
C GLY A 54 -10.22 -8.04 7.94
N ALA A 55 -10.15 -9.37 8.07
CA ALA A 55 -8.88 -10.11 8.05
C ALA A 55 -8.14 -10.01 6.71
N PHE A 56 -8.87 -9.99 5.59
CA PHE A 56 -8.31 -9.78 4.26
C PHE A 56 -7.62 -8.42 4.15
N PHE A 57 -8.28 -7.33 4.58
CA PHE A 57 -7.68 -5.99 4.54
C PHE A 57 -6.42 -5.87 5.41
N LEU A 58 -6.42 -6.47 6.61
CA LEU A 58 -5.20 -6.52 7.44
C LEU A 58 -4.08 -7.34 6.78
N ALA A 59 -4.42 -8.43 6.08
CA ALA A 59 -3.44 -9.23 5.36
C ALA A 59 -2.82 -8.43 4.20
N VAL A 60 -3.64 -7.70 3.43
CA VAL A 60 -3.16 -6.81 2.36
C VAL A 60 -2.26 -5.72 2.94
N GLN A 61 -2.70 -5.03 4.00
CA GLN A 61 -1.89 -4.05 4.73
C GLN A 61 -0.52 -4.61 5.13
N ALA A 62 -0.48 -5.80 5.75
CA ALA A 62 0.75 -6.42 6.19
C ALA A 62 1.70 -6.72 5.02
N VAL A 63 1.16 -7.25 3.91
CA VAL A 63 1.92 -7.50 2.68
C VAL A 63 2.50 -6.20 2.13
N GLU A 64 1.72 -5.12 2.07
CA GLU A 64 2.16 -3.82 1.56
C GLU A 64 3.28 -3.21 2.41
N LEU A 65 3.18 -3.29 3.74
CA LEU A 65 4.23 -2.81 4.64
C LEU A 65 5.53 -3.62 4.49
N VAL A 66 5.43 -4.94 4.34
CA VAL A 66 6.60 -5.80 4.07
C VAL A 66 7.22 -5.44 2.72
N LEU A 67 6.41 -5.23 1.68
CA LEU A 67 6.91 -4.86 0.35
C LEU A 67 7.51 -3.46 0.32
N ALA A 68 6.96 -2.50 1.07
CA ALA A 68 7.55 -1.18 1.26
C ALA A 68 8.92 -1.27 1.93
N LEU A 69 9.04 -2.12 2.95
CA LEU A 69 10.31 -2.40 3.60
C LEU A 69 11.33 -3.03 2.64
N LEU A 70 10.90 -3.98 1.80
CA LEU A 70 11.74 -4.60 0.78
C LEU A 70 12.17 -3.59 -0.29
N ALA A 71 11.30 -2.68 -0.71
CA ALA A 71 11.65 -1.61 -1.64
C ALA A 71 12.80 -0.74 -1.13
N VAL A 72 12.80 -0.43 0.18
CA VAL A 72 13.90 0.32 0.80
C VAL A 72 15.14 -0.54 1.03
N ARG A 73 14.98 -1.77 1.54
CA ARG A 73 16.10 -2.56 2.08
C ARG A 73 16.71 -3.59 1.13
N ALA A 74 15.90 -4.19 0.27
CA ALA A 74 16.28 -5.35 -0.52
C ALA A 74 15.51 -5.36 -1.86
N TRP A 75 15.67 -4.27 -2.62
CA TRP A 75 14.97 -4.12 -3.89
C TRP A 75 15.56 -5.05 -4.94
N THR A 76 14.80 -6.08 -5.28
CA THR A 76 15.17 -7.12 -6.23
C THR A 76 14.09 -7.25 -7.28
N ARG A 77 14.43 -7.88 -8.41
CA ARG A 77 13.44 -8.21 -9.45
C ARG A 77 12.27 -9.02 -8.89
N VAL A 78 12.54 -9.94 -7.97
CA VAL A 78 11.50 -10.74 -7.29
C VAL A 78 10.60 -9.83 -6.45
N ALA A 79 11.16 -8.95 -5.61
CA ALA A 79 10.36 -8.02 -4.82
C ALA A 79 9.48 -7.11 -5.70
N ALA A 80 10.03 -6.58 -6.80
CA ALA A 80 9.27 -5.78 -7.76
C ALA A 80 8.13 -6.57 -8.42
N LEU A 81 8.37 -7.84 -8.81
CA LEU A 81 7.32 -8.70 -9.34
C LEU A 81 6.23 -8.99 -8.32
N VAL A 82 6.59 -9.21 -7.05
CA VAL A 82 5.60 -9.41 -5.98
C VAL A 82 4.74 -8.17 -5.81
N VAL A 83 5.32 -6.96 -5.80
CA VAL A 83 4.55 -5.68 -5.79
C VAL A 83 3.55 -5.62 -6.95
N VAL A 84 3.98 -5.96 -8.15
CA VAL A 84 3.11 -5.96 -9.34
C VAL A 84 1.97 -6.96 -9.16
N VAL A 85 2.27 -8.19 -8.78
CA VAL A 85 1.26 -9.25 -8.65
C VAL A 85 0.26 -8.91 -7.55
N THR A 86 0.72 -8.52 -6.36
CA THR A 86 -0.18 -8.22 -5.23
C THR A 86 -1.03 -7.01 -5.54
N GLY A 87 -0.46 -5.91 -6.05
CA GLY A 87 -1.23 -4.71 -6.39
C GLY A 87 -2.25 -4.96 -7.50
N VAL A 88 -1.91 -5.75 -8.53
CA VAL A 88 -2.88 -6.12 -9.57
C VAL A 88 -4.01 -6.97 -9.00
N LEU A 89 -3.71 -7.92 -8.11
CA LEU A 89 -4.73 -8.77 -7.48
C LEU A 89 -5.65 -7.97 -6.56
N THR A 90 -5.14 -7.00 -5.81
CA THR A 90 -5.98 -6.13 -4.97
C THR A 90 -6.88 -5.25 -5.83
N VAL A 91 -6.34 -4.55 -6.83
CA VAL A 91 -7.15 -3.73 -7.76
C VAL A 91 -8.20 -4.59 -8.48
N ALA A 92 -7.85 -5.81 -8.89
CA ALA A 92 -8.80 -6.73 -9.52
C ALA A 92 -9.91 -7.16 -8.55
N THR A 93 -9.55 -7.45 -7.29
CA THR A 93 -10.53 -7.79 -6.25
C THR A 93 -11.50 -6.64 -6.00
N TRP A 94 -10.98 -5.42 -5.89
CA TRP A 94 -11.78 -4.20 -5.79
C TRP A 94 -12.71 -4.04 -7.01
N LEU A 95 -12.18 -4.20 -8.23
CA LEU A 95 -12.98 -4.05 -9.44
C LEU A 95 -14.13 -5.07 -9.49
N VAL A 96 -13.89 -6.32 -9.09
CA VAL A 96 -14.93 -7.35 -8.99
C VAL A 96 -16.00 -6.95 -7.97
N SER A 97 -15.61 -6.53 -6.76
CA SER A 97 -16.53 -6.03 -5.73
C SER A 97 -17.42 -4.90 -6.28
N ARG A 98 -16.85 -3.94 -7.01
CA ARG A 98 -17.60 -2.76 -7.51
C ARG A 98 -18.43 -3.02 -8.78
N THR A 99 -18.21 -4.13 -9.49
CA THR A 99 -18.89 -4.41 -10.78
C THR A 99 -19.89 -5.54 -10.72
N SER A 100 -19.58 -6.61 -9.97
CA SER A 100 -20.42 -7.80 -9.85
C SER A 100 -20.75 -8.17 -8.41
N GLY A 101 -20.20 -7.46 -7.43
CA GLY A 101 -20.11 -7.94 -6.05
C GLY A 101 -19.06 -9.03 -5.90
N MET A 102 -18.84 -9.44 -4.66
CA MET A 102 -17.88 -10.47 -4.30
C MET A 102 -18.42 -11.88 -4.63
N PRO A 103 -17.57 -12.76 -5.18
CA PRO A 103 -17.96 -14.13 -5.52
C PRO A 103 -18.16 -15.02 -4.29
N VAL A 104 -17.64 -14.59 -3.14
CA VAL A 104 -17.67 -15.29 -1.86
C VAL A 104 -18.07 -14.32 -0.75
N GLY A 105 -18.80 -14.81 0.24
CA GLY A 105 -19.25 -14.02 1.39
C GLY A 105 -20.76 -14.08 1.63
N PRO A 106 -21.24 -13.34 2.65
CA PRO A 106 -22.66 -13.14 2.93
C PRO A 106 -23.44 -12.64 1.70
N ALA A 107 -24.78 -12.81 1.71
CA ALA A 107 -25.62 -12.44 0.56
C ALA A 107 -25.43 -10.97 0.15
N ASP A 108 -25.27 -10.08 1.12
CA ASP A 108 -25.13 -8.64 0.91
C ASP A 108 -23.80 -8.25 0.23
N PHE A 109 -22.79 -9.12 0.27
CA PHE A 109 -21.51 -8.92 -0.44
C PHE A 109 -21.58 -9.34 -1.91
N ARG A 110 -22.65 -10.02 -2.35
CA ARG A 110 -22.78 -10.55 -3.73
C ARG A 110 -23.42 -9.56 -4.70
N VAL A 111 -23.62 -8.33 -4.27
CA VAL A 111 -24.10 -7.23 -5.12
C VAL A 111 -22.98 -6.19 -5.27
N PRO A 112 -22.97 -5.42 -6.38
CA PRO A 112 -21.97 -4.37 -6.57
C PRO A 112 -22.00 -3.36 -5.42
N GLU A 113 -20.85 -3.19 -4.79
CA GLU A 113 -20.71 -2.26 -3.69
C GLU A 113 -20.42 -0.83 -4.21
N PRO A 114 -20.83 0.23 -3.48
CA PRO A 114 -20.59 1.61 -3.89
C PRO A 114 -19.10 1.98 -3.91
N VAL A 115 -18.73 2.92 -4.77
CA VAL A 115 -17.37 3.47 -4.84
C VAL A 115 -17.24 4.65 -3.88
N GLY A 116 -16.38 4.51 -2.87
CA GLY A 116 -16.02 5.56 -1.93
C GLY A 116 -14.79 6.38 -2.35
N VAL A 117 -14.57 7.51 -1.67
CA VAL A 117 -13.32 8.27 -1.82
C VAL A 117 -12.08 7.48 -1.38
N PRO A 118 -12.10 6.73 -0.24
CA PRO A 118 -10.97 5.91 0.18
C PRO A 118 -10.59 4.85 -0.87
N ASP A 119 -11.57 4.28 -1.56
CA ASP A 119 -11.36 3.31 -2.63
C ASP A 119 -10.53 3.87 -3.78
N VAL A 120 -10.93 5.04 -4.30
CA VAL A 120 -10.26 5.68 -5.42
C VAL A 120 -8.85 6.10 -5.02
N ALA A 121 -8.69 6.67 -3.83
CA ALA A 121 -7.38 7.06 -3.31
C ALA A 121 -6.46 5.84 -3.15
N CYS A 122 -6.96 4.74 -2.59
CA CYS A 122 -6.22 3.50 -2.44
C CYS A 122 -5.82 2.93 -3.80
N GLY A 123 -6.79 2.78 -4.72
CA GLY A 123 -6.55 2.25 -6.06
C GLY A 123 -5.53 3.06 -6.86
N VAL A 124 -5.50 4.39 -6.73
CA VAL A 124 -4.46 5.24 -7.33
C VAL A 124 -3.08 4.91 -6.75
N LEU A 125 -2.96 4.77 -5.42
CA LEU A 125 -1.70 4.42 -4.76
C LEU A 125 -1.23 3.01 -5.17
N GLU A 126 -2.13 2.04 -5.24
CA GLU A 126 -1.81 0.68 -5.71
C GLU A 126 -1.28 0.71 -7.15
N LEU A 127 -1.99 1.38 -8.06
CA LEU A 127 -1.57 1.52 -9.45
C LEU A 127 -0.25 2.28 -9.60
N MET A 128 -0.01 3.31 -8.79
CA MET A 128 1.28 4.00 -8.75
C MET A 128 2.41 3.05 -8.36
N SER A 129 2.20 2.19 -7.35
CA SER A 129 3.19 1.20 -6.92
C SER A 129 3.47 0.17 -8.02
N VAL A 130 2.42 -0.32 -8.70
CA VAL A 130 2.52 -1.27 -9.82
C VAL A 130 3.29 -0.67 -10.98
N VAL A 131 2.92 0.54 -11.42
CA VAL A 131 3.58 1.21 -12.56
C VAL A 131 5.05 1.48 -12.23
N ALA A 132 5.36 2.00 -11.04
CA ALA A 132 6.74 2.25 -10.63
C ALA A 132 7.57 0.96 -10.55
N ALA A 133 7.00 -0.13 -10.03
CA ALA A 133 7.66 -1.44 -10.00
C ALA A 133 7.92 -2.00 -11.42
N LEU A 134 6.96 -1.87 -12.34
CA LEU A 134 7.13 -2.26 -13.75
C LEU A 134 8.25 -1.46 -14.44
N VAL A 135 8.32 -0.15 -14.20
CA VAL A 135 9.40 0.71 -14.71
C VAL A 135 10.77 0.30 -14.15
N ALA A 136 10.83 -0.20 -12.91
CA ALA A 136 12.07 -0.66 -12.30
C ALA A 136 12.56 -2.03 -12.82
N LEU A 137 11.68 -2.92 -13.29
CA LEU A 137 12.04 -4.29 -13.70
C LEU A 137 13.21 -4.40 -14.70
N PRO A 138 13.33 -3.55 -15.74
CA PRO A 138 14.46 -3.59 -16.68
C PRO A 138 15.79 -3.16 -16.06
N LEU A 139 15.76 -2.40 -14.96
CA LEU A 139 16.94 -1.89 -14.24
C LEU A 139 17.52 -2.95 -13.28
N LEU A 140 16.69 -3.90 -12.83
CA LEU A 140 17.02 -4.94 -11.86
C LEU A 140 17.66 -6.20 -12.49
N ARG A 141 18.57 -6.04 -13.46
CA ARG A 141 19.15 -7.17 -14.22
C ARG A 141 19.97 -8.11 -13.33
N PRO A 142 19.87 -9.44 -13.52
CA PRO A 142 20.70 -10.42 -12.82
C PRO A 142 22.19 -10.14 -13.09
N GLY A 143 22.99 -9.97 -12.03
CA GLY A 143 24.43 -9.67 -12.11
C GLY A 143 24.81 -8.19 -11.97
N SER A 144 23.83 -7.29 -11.81
CA SER A 144 24.10 -5.88 -11.49
C SER A 144 24.52 -5.70 -10.02
N ARG A 145 25.43 -4.76 -9.80
CA ARG A 145 26.18 -4.47 -8.57
C ARG A 145 25.32 -4.47 -7.31
N ARG A 146 25.89 -4.92 -6.19
CA ARG A 146 25.33 -4.67 -4.84
C ARG A 146 25.02 -3.17 -4.73
N HIS A 147 23.75 -2.81 -4.66
CA HIS A 147 23.36 -1.44 -4.35
C HIS A 147 23.94 -1.09 -2.97
N PRO A 148 24.45 0.15 -2.78
CA PRO A 148 24.79 0.62 -1.44
C PRO A 148 23.59 0.37 -0.52
N GLY A 149 23.84 -0.26 0.63
CA GLY A 149 22.80 -0.51 1.62
C GLY A 149 22.06 0.80 1.97
N PRO A 150 20.79 0.72 2.38
CA PRO A 150 20.01 1.92 2.67
C PRO A 150 20.71 2.78 3.74
N SER A 151 20.66 4.10 3.58
CA SER A 151 21.20 5.00 4.60
C SER A 151 20.46 4.79 5.92
N ARG A 152 21.16 4.92 7.06
CA ARG A 152 20.55 4.79 8.40
C ARG A 152 19.33 5.70 8.57
N ARG A 153 19.33 6.87 7.92
CA ARG A 153 18.19 7.80 7.89
C ARG A 153 17.00 7.25 7.10
N GLY A 154 17.22 6.70 5.90
CA GLY A 154 16.15 6.08 5.10
C GLY A 154 15.53 4.87 5.79
N VAL A 155 16.37 4.09 6.48
CA VAL A 155 15.92 3.02 7.37
C VAL A 155 15.00 3.55 8.47
N ALA A 156 15.42 4.59 9.19
CA ALA A 156 14.67 5.13 10.32
C ALA A 156 13.32 5.70 9.87
N ILE A 157 13.28 6.44 8.76
CA ILE A 157 12.05 7.00 8.20
C ILE A 157 11.07 5.88 7.82
N ALA A 158 11.54 4.84 7.12
CA ALA A 158 10.68 3.73 6.72
C ALA A 158 10.11 2.99 7.94
N THR A 159 10.92 2.74 8.97
CA THR A 159 10.45 2.10 10.20
C THR A 159 9.44 2.97 10.95
N THR A 160 9.66 4.28 11.01
CA THR A 160 8.72 5.22 11.64
C THR A 160 7.39 5.27 10.88
N ALA A 161 7.44 5.29 9.54
CA ALA A 161 6.23 5.29 8.72
C ALA A 161 5.41 4.00 8.90
N VAL A 162 6.07 2.84 8.99
CA VAL A 162 5.41 1.56 9.30
C VAL A 162 4.75 1.60 10.69
N TRP A 163 5.47 2.07 11.71
CA TRP A 163 4.91 2.18 13.06
C TRP A 163 3.74 3.18 13.14
N ALA A 164 3.83 4.29 12.43
CA ALA A 164 2.75 5.27 12.34
C ALA A 164 1.50 4.67 11.68
N ALA A 165 1.66 3.90 10.60
CA ALA A 165 0.56 3.19 9.95
C ALA A 165 -0.11 2.19 10.91
N VAL A 166 0.67 1.41 11.65
CA VAL A 166 0.17 0.47 12.66
C VAL A 166 -0.61 1.20 13.77
N VAL A 167 -0.09 2.31 14.29
CA VAL A 167 -0.76 3.11 15.33
C VAL A 167 -2.08 3.71 14.82
N LEU A 168 -2.10 4.23 13.60
CA LEU A 168 -3.32 4.76 12.97
C LEU A 168 -4.40 3.67 12.81
N THR A 169 -4.00 2.46 12.43
CA THR A 169 -4.91 1.30 12.36
C THR A 169 -5.47 0.94 13.73
N ILE A 170 -4.63 0.87 14.76
CA ILE A 170 -5.09 0.60 16.14
C ILE A 170 -6.08 1.67 16.60
N TRP A 171 -5.79 2.95 16.34
CA TRP A 171 -6.65 4.05 16.76
C TRP A 171 -8.00 4.05 16.01
N GLY A 172 -7.99 3.80 14.70
CA GLY A 172 -9.22 3.72 13.88
C GLY A 172 -10.10 2.49 14.19
N SER A 173 -9.49 1.38 14.64
CA SER A 173 -10.21 0.13 14.97
C SER A 173 -10.61 0.00 16.45
N ALA A 174 -10.03 0.82 17.34
CA ALA A 174 -10.28 0.76 18.79
C ALA A 174 -11.76 0.85 19.20
N PRO A 175 -12.61 1.73 18.61
CA PRO A 175 -14.03 1.81 19.00
C PRO A 175 -14.80 0.51 18.73
N ILE A 176 -14.45 -0.18 17.63
CA ILE A 176 -15.13 -1.39 17.15
C ILE A 176 -14.66 -2.62 17.94
N VAL A 177 -13.36 -2.72 18.24
CA VAL A 177 -12.78 -3.87 18.95
C VAL A 177 -13.03 -3.81 20.46
N LEU A 178 -13.08 -2.61 21.06
CA LEU A 178 -13.29 -2.42 22.49
C LEU A 178 -14.78 -2.35 22.89
N GLY A 179 -15.70 -2.53 21.93
CA GLY A 179 -17.14 -2.49 22.19
C GLY A 179 -17.60 -1.16 22.77
N ALA A 180 -17.09 -0.04 22.25
CA ALA A 180 -17.52 1.29 22.67
C ALA A 180 -18.93 1.60 22.12
N ASP A 181 -19.94 0.90 22.64
CA ASP A 181 -21.36 1.22 22.47
C ASP A 181 -21.67 2.52 23.21
N GLY A 182 -21.37 3.66 22.57
CA GLY A 182 -21.51 4.99 23.12
C GLY A 182 -22.63 5.83 22.48
N HIS A 183 -23.79 5.24 22.17
CA HIS A 183 -24.99 6.01 21.81
C HIS A 183 -26.00 6.00 22.96
N SER A 184 -25.88 6.96 23.88
CA SER A 184 -26.97 7.32 24.79
C SER A 184 -28.04 8.12 24.03
N HIS A 185 -28.96 7.44 23.34
CA HIS A 185 -30.26 8.00 23.01
C HIS A 185 -31.23 7.60 24.11
N GLY A 186 -31.29 8.42 25.16
CA GLY A 186 -32.15 8.18 26.32
C GLY A 186 -32.53 9.49 27.00
N ALA A 187 -33.43 10.23 26.39
CA ALA A 187 -34.26 11.23 27.08
C ALA A 187 -35.62 11.33 26.36
N GLU A 188 -36.45 10.30 26.51
CA GLU A 188 -37.89 10.53 26.54
C GLU A 188 -38.26 11.05 27.94
N ALA A 189 -38.91 12.21 28.01
CA ALA A 189 -40.03 12.48 28.92
C ALA A 189 -40.47 13.94 28.80
N GLY A 190 -41.68 14.17 28.31
CA GLY A 190 -42.33 15.47 28.50
C GLY A 190 -43.45 15.83 27.53
N SER A 191 -44.42 14.95 27.29
CA SER A 191 -45.76 15.46 26.98
C SER A 191 -46.45 15.90 28.27
N PRO A 192 -47.03 17.09 28.31
CA PRO A 192 -48.24 17.32 29.07
C PRO A 192 -49.41 17.63 28.12
N ALA A 193 -50.39 16.74 28.13
CA ALA A 193 -51.80 17.08 27.91
C ALA A 193 -52.36 17.66 29.24
N PRO A 194 -53.52 18.33 29.31
CA PRO A 194 -54.61 18.42 28.33
C PRO A 194 -54.69 19.71 27.50
#